data_AF-A0A1L8CXI3-F1
#
_entry.id   AF-A0A1L8CXI3-F1
#
_cell.length_a   1.000
_cell.length_b   1.000
_cell.length_c   1.000
_cell.angle_alpha   90.00
_cell.angle_beta   90.00
_cell.angle_gamma   90.00
#
_symmetry.space_group_name_H-M   'P 1'
#
loop_
_entity.id
_entity.type
_entity.pdbx_description
1 polymer ?
#
loop_
_entity_poly.entity_id
_entity_poly.type
_entity_poly.pdbx_seq_one_letter_code
_entity_poly.pdbx_strand_id
1 'polypeptide(L)'
;MKVAILGGGFSGLITAYLLEQQNIDYTLFEEKRIMGKSFSYPALMLKKDYKKLPQEIKNLLERPVDINKHFYAIWHGNVGPGIENRIFSKLTPAKIKLFSKPDVFTLKTKFDLVINATGNPLNARKLGLWQDSGSMQLRTGFYTIVGKAPKSFFKTLSGNHQGFVFNLPFDQKSGVLILGVAGITAKAVPFYWDLLIVKESLNVHFIEISDWAQNFGTAKPMNYHNIFFVGSSVISSPKWYRNDYFAITSVLKALKSIL
;
A
#
# COMPACT_ATOMS: atom_id res chain seq x y z
N MET A 1 1.21 18.24 -22.13
CA MET A 1 0.91 18.31 -20.70
C MET A 1 2.02 17.62 -19.91
N LYS A 2 2.47 18.21 -18.80
CA LYS A 2 3.53 17.74 -17.92
C LYS A 2 2.98 17.40 -16.54
N VAL A 3 3.17 16.16 -16.10
CA VAL A 3 2.66 15.66 -14.82
C VAL A 3 3.79 15.44 -13.81
N ALA A 4 3.67 15.95 -12.59
CA ALA A 4 4.54 15.55 -11.49
C ALA A 4 3.87 14.45 -10.65
N ILE A 5 4.59 13.41 -10.31
CA ILE A 5 4.15 12.36 -9.38
C ILE A 5 5.04 12.44 -8.14
N LEU A 6 4.45 12.65 -6.97
CA LEU A 6 5.17 12.71 -5.70
C LEU A 6 4.92 11.44 -4.89
N GLY A 7 5.94 10.57 -4.81
CA GLY A 7 5.92 9.28 -4.13
C GLY A 7 5.97 8.10 -5.10
N GLY A 8 6.96 7.23 -4.94
CA GLY A 8 7.25 6.02 -5.71
C GLY A 8 6.74 4.72 -5.07
N GLY A 9 5.66 4.80 -4.29
CA GLY A 9 4.92 3.63 -3.81
C GLY A 9 3.93 3.11 -4.85
N PHE A 10 3.11 2.14 -4.45
CA PHE A 10 2.13 1.47 -5.31
C PHE A 10 1.29 2.43 -6.20
N SER A 11 0.66 3.44 -5.61
CA SER A 11 -0.17 4.40 -6.37
C SER A 11 0.63 5.26 -7.34
N GLY A 12 1.83 5.70 -6.95
CA GLY A 12 2.67 6.52 -7.81
C GLY A 12 3.21 5.74 -9.00
N LEU A 13 3.63 4.48 -8.77
CA LEU A 13 4.09 3.60 -9.84
C LEU A 13 2.98 3.22 -10.81
N ILE A 14 1.76 2.91 -10.31
CA ILE A 14 0.60 2.70 -11.19
C ILE A 14 0.32 3.95 -12.02
N THR A 15 0.37 5.14 -11.40
CA THR A 15 0.18 6.41 -12.12
C THR A 15 1.21 6.56 -13.24
N ALA A 16 2.50 6.38 -12.95
CA ALA A 16 3.57 6.48 -13.94
C ALA A 16 3.38 5.49 -15.08
N TYR A 17 3.07 4.23 -14.76
CA TYR A 17 2.84 3.18 -15.75
C TYR A 17 1.72 3.55 -16.73
N LEU A 18 0.57 4.01 -16.21
CA LEU A 18 -0.58 4.40 -17.04
C LEU A 18 -0.28 5.63 -17.91
N LEU A 19 0.48 6.61 -17.38
CA LEU A 19 0.91 7.77 -18.17
C LEU A 19 1.86 7.38 -19.31
N GLU A 20 2.74 6.38 -19.10
CA GLU A 20 3.58 5.84 -20.19
C GLU A 20 2.77 5.17 -21.29
N GLN A 21 1.76 4.37 -20.93
CA GLN A 21 0.89 3.74 -21.94
C GLN A 21 0.15 4.77 -22.81
N GLN A 22 -0.01 6.00 -22.31
CA GLN A 22 -0.70 7.09 -22.99
C GLN A 22 0.26 8.12 -23.61
N ASN A 23 1.57 7.87 -23.58
CA ASN A 23 2.60 8.81 -24.05
C ASN A 23 2.53 10.20 -23.41
N ILE A 24 2.07 10.29 -22.15
CA ILE A 24 2.03 11.54 -21.39
C ILE A 24 3.38 11.77 -20.70
N ASP A 25 3.90 12.99 -20.78
CA ASP A 25 5.15 13.36 -20.11
C ASP A 25 4.96 13.50 -18.60
N TYR A 26 5.90 12.93 -17.84
CA TYR A 26 5.85 12.97 -16.39
C TYR A 26 7.24 12.97 -15.75
N THR A 27 7.29 13.43 -14.51
CA THR A 27 8.45 13.23 -13.62
C THR A 27 7.97 12.64 -12.31
N LEU A 28 8.50 11.47 -11.94
CA LEU A 28 8.24 10.83 -10.65
C LEU A 28 9.36 11.17 -9.67
N PHE A 29 8.98 11.71 -8.52
CA PHE A 29 9.87 12.06 -7.42
C PHE A 29 9.67 11.06 -6.26
N GLU A 30 10.75 10.45 -5.80
CA GLU A 30 10.76 9.53 -4.64
C GLU A 30 11.80 10.01 -3.63
N GLU A 31 11.40 10.11 -2.35
CA GLU A 31 12.28 10.61 -1.29
C GLU A 31 13.41 9.62 -0.96
N LYS A 32 13.19 8.33 -1.22
CA LYS A 32 14.11 7.24 -0.90
C LYS A 32 14.98 6.87 -2.10
N ARG A 33 15.95 5.99 -1.82
CA ARG A 33 16.80 5.34 -2.83
C ARG A 33 16.11 4.22 -3.61
N ILE A 34 14.93 3.80 -3.15
CA ILE A 34 14.19 2.65 -3.68
C ILE A 34 12.73 3.02 -3.86
N MET A 35 12.08 2.39 -4.84
CA MET A 35 10.63 2.39 -4.96
C MET A 35 10.00 1.43 -3.96
N GLY A 36 8.77 1.69 -3.51
CA GLY A 36 8.08 0.81 -2.56
C GLY A 36 8.78 0.65 -1.21
N LYS A 37 8.54 -0.49 -0.54
CA LYS A 37 9.24 -0.87 0.71
C LYS A 37 10.42 -1.79 0.40
N SER A 38 11.46 -1.73 1.23
CA SER A 38 12.68 -2.56 1.14
C SER A 38 12.48 -4.06 1.40
N PHE A 39 11.25 -4.46 1.75
CA PHE A 39 10.87 -5.83 2.03
C PHE A 39 9.54 -6.14 1.36
N SER A 40 9.32 -7.43 1.09
CA SER A 40 8.06 -7.89 0.51
C SER A 40 7.04 -8.26 1.56
N TYR A 41 5.83 -7.76 1.41
CA TYR A 41 4.72 -8.04 2.32
C TYR A 41 3.43 -8.26 1.53
N PRO A 42 2.57 -9.17 1.97
CA PRO A 42 1.33 -9.44 1.27
C PRO A 42 0.23 -8.48 1.73
N ALA A 43 -0.48 -7.88 0.78
CA ALA A 43 -1.68 -7.10 1.01
C ALA A 43 -2.92 -7.87 0.51
N LEU A 44 -4.02 -7.77 1.23
CA LEU A 44 -5.26 -8.44 0.86
C LEU A 44 -6.11 -7.56 -0.04
N MET A 45 -6.76 -8.21 -1.01
CA MET A 45 -7.79 -7.60 -1.85
C MET A 45 -9.01 -8.50 -1.92
N LEU A 46 -10.21 -7.92 -1.81
CA LEU A 46 -11.43 -8.66 -2.09
C LEU A 46 -11.50 -9.12 -3.56
N LYS A 47 -11.81 -10.40 -3.81
CA LYS A 47 -11.99 -10.92 -5.17
C LYS A 47 -13.04 -10.13 -5.97
N LYS A 48 -14.11 -9.68 -5.31
CA LYS A 48 -15.14 -8.83 -5.94
C LYS A 48 -14.64 -7.44 -6.33
N ASP A 49 -13.67 -6.90 -5.60
CA ASP A 49 -13.07 -5.60 -5.91
C ASP A 49 -12.05 -5.78 -7.05
N TYR A 50 -11.24 -6.85 -7.00
CA TYR A 50 -10.34 -7.23 -8.10
C TYR A 50 -11.08 -7.41 -9.43
N LYS A 51 -12.24 -8.10 -9.43
CA LYS A 51 -13.06 -8.31 -10.63
C LYS A 51 -13.48 -7.00 -11.31
N LYS A 52 -13.67 -5.92 -10.56
CA LYS A 52 -14.06 -4.60 -11.07
C LYS A 52 -12.90 -3.81 -11.68
N LEU A 53 -11.67 -4.25 -11.49
CA LEU A 53 -10.50 -3.55 -12.03
C LEU A 53 -10.45 -3.66 -13.56
N PRO A 54 -10.01 -2.60 -14.26
CA PRO A 54 -9.71 -2.67 -15.68
C PRO A 54 -8.70 -3.78 -16.01
N GLN A 55 -8.77 -4.33 -17.21
CA GLN A 55 -7.90 -5.45 -17.61
C GLN A 55 -6.41 -5.08 -17.56
N GLU A 56 -6.07 -3.87 -17.97
CA GLU A 56 -4.70 -3.34 -17.88
C GLU A 56 -4.14 -3.38 -16.45
N ILE A 57 -4.96 -2.99 -15.46
CA ILE A 57 -4.57 -3.09 -14.05
C ILE A 57 -4.44 -4.55 -13.64
N LYS A 58 -5.36 -5.43 -14.04
CA LYS A 58 -5.27 -6.88 -13.71
C LYS A 58 -3.99 -7.51 -14.26
N ASN A 59 -3.57 -7.12 -15.46
CA ASN A 59 -2.30 -7.53 -16.06
C ASN A 59 -1.11 -7.02 -15.22
N LEU A 60 -1.19 -5.81 -14.68
CA LEU A 60 -0.17 -5.28 -13.77
C LEU A 60 -0.11 -6.06 -12.44
N LEU A 61 -1.29 -6.42 -11.89
CA LEU A 61 -1.45 -7.19 -10.65
C LEU A 61 -1.22 -8.69 -10.80
N GLU A 62 -0.82 -9.17 -11.99
CA GLU A 62 -0.71 -10.59 -12.35
C GLU A 62 -0.15 -11.46 -11.21
N ARG A 63 -0.80 -12.61 -11.01
CA ARG A 63 -0.54 -13.65 -9.98
C ARG A 63 -0.96 -13.29 -8.53
N PRO A 64 -2.21 -12.86 -8.29
CA PRO A 64 -2.73 -12.84 -6.94
C PRO A 64 -2.75 -14.27 -6.35
N VAL A 65 -2.32 -14.41 -5.10
CA VAL A 65 -2.41 -15.67 -4.35
C VAL A 65 -3.84 -15.85 -3.86
N ASP A 66 -4.44 -17.00 -4.15
CA ASP A 66 -5.77 -17.35 -3.63
C ASP A 66 -5.67 -17.67 -2.14
N ILE A 67 -6.32 -16.85 -1.29
CA ILE A 67 -6.32 -17.07 0.16
C ILE A 67 -7.54 -17.88 0.58
N ASN A 68 -8.71 -17.53 0.04
CA ASN A 68 -9.98 -18.23 0.24
C ASN A 68 -11.03 -17.71 -0.75
N LYS A 69 -12.28 -18.15 -0.63
CA LYS A 69 -13.40 -17.73 -1.50
C LYS A 69 -13.63 -16.20 -1.60
N HIS A 70 -13.12 -15.40 -0.69
CA HIS A 70 -13.34 -13.95 -0.63
C HIS A 70 -12.13 -13.10 -0.98
N PHE A 71 -10.91 -13.59 -0.75
CA PHE A 71 -9.70 -12.77 -0.81
C PHE A 71 -8.64 -13.31 -1.76
N TYR A 72 -8.00 -12.38 -2.44
CA TYR A 72 -6.67 -12.53 -3.01
C TYR A 72 -5.64 -11.87 -2.09
N ALA A 73 -4.40 -12.33 -2.16
CA ALA A 73 -3.24 -11.60 -1.66
C ALA A 73 -2.33 -11.19 -2.81
N ILE A 74 -1.78 -9.99 -2.71
CA ILE A 74 -0.83 -9.41 -3.66
C ILE A 74 0.45 -9.11 -2.90
N TRP A 75 1.59 -9.57 -3.41
CA TRP A 75 2.88 -9.24 -2.82
C TRP A 75 3.28 -7.82 -3.22
N HIS A 76 3.41 -6.96 -2.21
CA HIS A 76 4.03 -5.65 -2.30
C HIS A 76 5.50 -5.73 -1.94
N GLY A 77 6.28 -4.72 -2.29
CA GLY A 77 7.69 -4.60 -2.00
C GLY A 77 8.54 -4.41 -3.25
N ASN A 78 9.79 -4.04 -3.03
CA ASN A 78 10.78 -3.82 -4.08
C ASN A 78 11.75 -4.99 -4.26
N VAL A 79 11.49 -6.12 -3.61
CA VAL A 79 12.30 -7.34 -3.67
C VAL A 79 11.45 -8.52 -4.12
N GLY A 80 12.08 -9.52 -4.74
CA GLY A 80 11.42 -10.77 -5.13
C GLY A 80 10.14 -10.53 -5.97
N PRO A 81 9.00 -11.17 -5.63
CA PRO A 81 7.75 -11.06 -6.39
C PRO A 81 6.96 -9.77 -6.12
N GLY A 82 7.53 -8.81 -5.38
CA GLY A 82 6.86 -7.56 -5.03
C GLY A 82 6.42 -6.76 -6.25
N ILE A 83 5.19 -6.27 -6.23
CA ILE A 83 4.58 -5.61 -7.38
C ILE A 83 5.25 -4.28 -7.72
N GLU A 84 5.70 -3.51 -6.73
CA GLU A 84 6.42 -2.25 -6.97
C GLU A 84 7.70 -2.49 -7.76
N ASN A 85 8.44 -3.57 -7.47
CA ASN A 85 9.63 -3.95 -8.25
C ASN A 85 9.29 -4.20 -9.73
N ARG A 86 8.21 -4.95 -9.97
CA ARG A 86 7.78 -5.33 -11.32
C ARG A 86 7.24 -4.16 -12.12
N ILE A 87 6.55 -3.22 -11.48
CA ILE A 87 6.07 -2.01 -12.16
C ILE A 87 7.26 -1.12 -12.48
N PHE A 88 8.14 -0.89 -11.50
CA PHE A 88 9.32 -0.04 -11.66
C PHE A 88 10.22 -0.50 -12.81
N SER A 89 10.42 -1.81 -12.99
CA SER A 89 11.24 -2.35 -14.09
C SER A 89 10.67 -2.09 -15.49
N LYS A 90 9.42 -1.63 -15.61
CA LYS A 90 8.77 -1.28 -16.88
C LYS A 90 8.82 0.21 -17.21
N LEU A 91 9.25 1.05 -16.25
CA LEU A 91 9.24 2.51 -16.40
C LEU A 91 10.52 3.04 -17.03
N THR A 92 10.42 4.19 -17.69
CA THR A 92 11.55 4.92 -18.27
C THR A 92 12.42 5.55 -17.17
N PRO A 93 13.68 5.11 -16.98
CA PRO A 93 14.51 5.59 -15.86
C PRO A 93 14.74 7.10 -15.84
N ALA A 94 14.86 7.74 -17.02
CA ALA A 94 15.10 9.18 -17.15
C ALA A 94 13.96 10.05 -16.58
N LYS A 95 12.75 9.51 -16.43
CA LYS A 95 11.59 10.20 -15.87
C LYS A 95 11.51 10.12 -14.34
N ILE A 96 12.50 9.48 -13.70
CA ILE A 96 12.47 9.13 -12.28
C ILE A 96 13.60 9.86 -11.54
N LYS A 97 13.23 10.54 -10.45
CA LYS A 97 14.14 11.27 -9.57
C LYS A 97 14.06 10.69 -8.15
N LEU A 98 15.03 9.84 -7.83
CA LEU A 98 15.25 9.33 -6.48
C LEU A 98 15.88 10.40 -5.58
N PHE A 99 15.81 10.21 -4.27
CA PHE A 99 16.31 11.16 -3.26
C PHE A 99 15.74 12.58 -3.42
N SER A 100 14.51 12.67 -3.95
CA SER A 100 13.89 13.92 -4.28
C SER A 100 12.53 14.02 -3.61
N LYS A 101 12.41 14.96 -2.68
CA LYS A 101 11.18 15.26 -1.94
C LYS A 101 10.78 16.73 -2.13
N PRO A 102 10.44 17.14 -3.36
CA PRO A 102 9.95 18.49 -3.57
C PRO A 102 8.64 18.70 -2.81
N ASP A 103 8.41 19.94 -2.39
CA ASP A 103 7.13 20.32 -1.81
C ASP A 103 6.03 20.29 -2.88
N VAL A 104 4.89 19.70 -2.53
CA VAL A 104 3.77 19.49 -3.47
C VAL A 104 3.20 20.82 -4.00
N PHE A 105 3.22 21.88 -3.18
CA PHE A 105 2.71 23.20 -3.57
C PHE A 105 3.69 23.94 -4.47
N THR A 106 4.98 23.66 -4.33
CA THR A 106 6.00 24.14 -5.27
C THR A 106 5.88 23.45 -6.64
N LEU A 107 5.52 22.17 -6.69
CA LEU A 107 5.31 21.47 -7.97
C LEU A 107 4.10 22.00 -8.73
N LYS A 108 3.05 22.42 -8.00
CA LYS A 108 1.82 22.96 -8.59
C LYS A 108 2.07 24.15 -9.53
N THR A 109 3.12 24.94 -9.33
CA THR A 109 3.45 26.09 -10.19
C THR A 109 4.31 25.74 -11.40
N LYS A 110 4.88 24.52 -11.45
CA LYS A 110 5.83 24.07 -12.48
C LYS A 110 5.27 23.00 -13.41
N PHE A 111 4.18 22.36 -13.01
CA PHE A 111 3.56 21.25 -13.71
C PHE A 111 2.08 21.55 -13.96
N ASP A 112 1.55 21.08 -15.07
CA ASP A 112 0.14 21.21 -15.41
C ASP A 112 -0.72 20.44 -14.40
N LEU A 113 -0.18 19.32 -13.88
CA LEU A 113 -0.82 18.47 -12.90
C LEU A 113 0.18 17.90 -11.89
N VAL A 114 -0.24 17.77 -10.64
CA VAL A 114 0.51 17.11 -9.58
C VAL A 114 -0.29 15.97 -8.99
N ILE A 115 0.26 14.76 -9.02
CA ILE A 115 -0.28 13.57 -8.36
C ILE A 115 0.44 13.39 -7.03
N ASN A 116 -0.25 13.65 -5.92
CA ASN A 116 0.26 13.44 -4.57
C ASN A 116 0.04 11.98 -4.12
N ALA A 117 1.02 11.12 -4.41
CA ALA A 117 1.06 9.70 -4.11
C ALA A 117 1.98 9.36 -2.90
N THR A 118 2.13 10.29 -1.95
CA THR A 118 3.07 10.20 -0.81
C THR A 118 2.73 9.11 0.22
N GLY A 119 1.62 8.39 0.07
CA GLY A 119 1.21 7.31 0.96
C GLY A 119 0.79 7.75 2.36
N ASN A 120 0.58 9.05 2.58
CA ASN A 120 0.21 9.61 3.87
C ASN A 120 -0.63 10.88 3.71
N PRO A 121 -1.49 11.23 4.70
CA PRO A 121 -2.45 12.31 4.56
C PRO A 121 -1.89 13.71 4.86
N LEU A 122 -0.57 13.88 5.09
CA LEU A 122 -0.02 15.14 5.61
C LEU A 122 -0.33 16.34 4.71
N ASN A 123 -0.16 16.18 3.39
CA ASN A 123 -0.45 17.26 2.44
C ASN A 123 -1.96 17.59 2.36
N ALA A 124 -2.83 16.58 2.46
CA ALA A 124 -4.27 16.80 2.51
C ALA A 124 -4.71 17.47 3.83
N ARG A 125 -4.08 17.11 4.96
CA ARG A 125 -4.30 17.74 6.28
C ARG A 125 -3.89 19.20 6.30
N LYS A 126 -2.74 19.55 5.70
CA LYS A 126 -2.29 20.96 5.57
C LYS A 126 -3.31 21.85 4.87
N LEU A 127 -4.12 21.29 3.98
CA LEU A 127 -5.18 21.98 3.26
C LEU A 127 -6.56 21.89 3.94
N GLY A 128 -6.67 21.25 5.11
CA GLY A 128 -7.95 21.04 5.79
C GLY A 128 -8.89 20.06 5.08
N LEU A 129 -8.40 19.26 4.12
CA LEU A 129 -9.25 18.35 3.33
C LEU A 129 -9.46 17.00 3.99
N TRP A 130 -8.56 16.58 4.88
CA TRP A 130 -8.56 15.25 5.46
C TRP A 130 -9.51 15.13 6.66
N GLN A 131 -10.37 14.13 6.61
CA GLN A 131 -11.26 13.72 7.70
C GLN A 131 -10.75 12.41 8.30
N ASP A 132 -10.27 12.45 9.54
CA ASP A 132 -9.81 11.27 10.26
C ASP A 132 -10.97 10.35 10.66
N SER A 133 -10.75 9.04 10.52
CA SER A 133 -11.73 8.01 10.90
C SER A 133 -11.16 6.93 11.83
N GLY A 134 -9.90 7.08 12.24
CA GLY A 134 -9.26 6.23 13.25
C GLY A 134 -7.82 5.90 12.92
N SER A 135 -7.24 5.01 13.71
CA SER A 135 -5.88 4.50 13.49
C SER A 135 -5.76 3.05 13.93
N MET A 136 -4.73 2.40 13.42
CA MET A 136 -4.36 1.03 13.75
C MET A 136 -2.85 0.94 13.95
N GLN A 137 -2.43 0.22 14.96
CA GLN A 137 -1.04 -0.21 15.10
C GLN A 137 -0.86 -1.52 14.35
N LEU A 138 0.18 -1.59 13.54
CA LEU A 138 0.51 -2.78 12.77
C LEU A 138 1.89 -3.29 13.17
N ARG A 139 2.01 -4.61 13.20
CA ARG A 139 3.26 -5.35 13.28
C ARG A 139 3.31 -6.35 12.15
N THR A 140 4.44 -6.40 11.47
CA THR A 140 4.76 -7.44 10.50
C THR A 140 5.98 -8.20 10.96
N GLY A 141 5.99 -9.51 10.73
CA GLY A 141 7.12 -10.37 11.02
C GLY A 141 7.43 -11.25 9.82
N PHE A 142 8.64 -11.15 9.29
CA PHE A 142 9.18 -12.14 8.37
C PHE A 142 9.79 -13.28 9.19
N TYR A 143 9.36 -14.50 8.93
CA TYR A 143 9.78 -15.66 9.71
C TYR A 143 10.32 -16.78 8.85
N THR A 144 11.17 -17.61 9.45
CA THR A 144 11.49 -18.96 9.00
C THR A 144 10.70 -20.02 9.75
N ILE A 145 10.41 -21.11 9.08
CA ILE A 145 9.57 -22.19 9.58
C ILE A 145 10.44 -23.19 10.35
N VAL A 146 10.01 -23.53 11.57
CA VAL A 146 10.60 -24.61 12.36
C VAL A 146 9.66 -25.81 12.32
N GLY A 147 10.00 -26.80 11.48
CA GLY A 147 9.15 -27.98 11.26
C GLY A 147 8.09 -27.76 10.19
N LYS A 148 6.81 -27.91 10.53
CA LYS A 148 5.71 -27.85 9.56
C LYS A 148 5.29 -26.41 9.29
N ALA A 149 5.21 -26.04 8.01
CA ALA A 149 4.74 -24.72 7.58
C ALA A 149 3.34 -24.41 8.15
N PRO A 150 3.13 -23.23 8.78
CA PRO A 150 1.79 -22.81 9.16
C PRO A 150 0.93 -22.61 7.91
N LYS A 151 -0.37 -22.87 7.98
CA LYS A 151 -1.28 -22.64 6.85
C LYS A 151 -1.43 -21.13 6.59
N SER A 152 -1.73 -20.76 5.34
CA SER A 152 -2.21 -19.42 5.03
C SER A 152 -3.56 -19.20 5.72
N PHE A 153 -3.75 -18.05 6.38
CA PHE A 153 -5.04 -17.70 6.95
C PHE A 153 -5.21 -16.19 7.09
N PHE A 154 -6.47 -15.77 7.12
CA PHE A 154 -6.86 -14.41 7.46
C PHE A 154 -7.99 -14.46 8.49
N LYS A 155 -7.84 -13.71 9.57
CA LYS A 155 -8.81 -13.63 10.67
C LYS A 155 -9.03 -12.18 11.05
N THR A 156 -10.29 -11.79 11.23
CA THR A 156 -10.65 -10.51 11.85
C THR A 156 -10.63 -10.65 13.36
N LEU A 157 -10.07 -9.66 14.06
CA LEU A 157 -10.15 -9.55 15.51
C LEU A 157 -11.44 -8.82 15.88
N SER A 158 -12.17 -9.40 16.84
CA SER A 158 -13.43 -8.87 17.39
C SER A 158 -13.31 -8.71 18.90
N GLY A 159 -14.17 -7.89 19.50
CA GLY A 159 -14.10 -7.51 20.92
C GLY A 159 -13.69 -6.06 21.10
N ASN A 160 -13.05 -5.75 22.24
CA ASN A 160 -12.68 -4.38 22.63
C ASN A 160 -11.73 -3.69 21.65
N HIS A 161 -10.93 -4.47 20.92
CA HIS A 161 -10.03 -3.97 19.88
C HIS A 161 -10.29 -4.70 18.57
N GLN A 162 -10.79 -3.97 17.57
CA GLN A 162 -10.95 -4.48 16.22
C GLN A 162 -9.60 -4.56 15.51
N GLY A 163 -9.47 -5.47 14.56
CA GLY A 163 -8.20 -5.66 13.88
C GLY A 163 -8.18 -6.87 12.98
N PHE A 164 -6.98 -7.35 12.69
CA PHE A 164 -6.79 -8.55 11.90
C PHE A 164 -5.46 -9.23 12.13
N VAL A 165 -5.45 -10.47 11.69
CA VAL A 165 -4.26 -11.26 11.53
C VAL A 165 -4.27 -11.84 10.13
N PHE A 166 -3.13 -11.75 9.46
CA PHE A 166 -2.92 -12.36 8.16
C PHE A 166 -1.58 -13.10 8.17
N ASN A 167 -1.63 -14.40 7.91
CA ASN A 167 -0.46 -15.24 7.73
C ASN A 167 -0.40 -15.72 6.28
N LEU A 168 0.75 -15.55 5.64
CA LEU A 168 1.01 -16.07 4.31
C LEU A 168 2.44 -16.63 4.25
N PRO A 169 2.60 -17.96 4.25
CA PRO A 169 3.85 -18.59 3.85
C PRO A 169 4.26 -18.13 2.46
N PHE A 170 5.52 -17.77 2.33
CA PHE A 170 6.14 -17.44 1.04
C PHE A 170 6.51 -18.73 0.31
N ASP A 171 7.09 -19.68 1.04
CA ASP A 171 7.48 -21.00 0.58
C ASP A 171 7.41 -22.02 1.74
N GLN A 172 8.03 -23.19 1.58
CA GLN A 172 8.08 -24.22 2.62
C GLN A 172 8.99 -23.87 3.81
N LYS A 173 9.78 -22.80 3.72
CA LYS A 173 10.81 -22.42 4.68
C LYS A 173 10.56 -21.06 5.34
N SER A 174 9.72 -20.22 4.76
CA SER A 174 9.53 -18.83 5.20
C SER A 174 8.12 -18.31 4.98
N GLY A 175 7.78 -17.21 5.65
CA GLY A 175 6.51 -16.52 5.48
C GLY A 175 6.44 -15.18 6.17
N VAL A 176 5.28 -14.54 6.03
CA VAL A 176 4.99 -13.25 6.65
C VAL A 176 3.73 -13.36 7.49
N LEU A 177 3.83 -12.87 8.73
CA LEU A 177 2.71 -12.66 9.63
C LEU A 177 2.47 -11.16 9.78
N ILE A 178 1.22 -10.73 9.65
CA ILE A 178 0.80 -9.34 9.86
C ILE A 178 -0.29 -9.32 10.93
N LEU A 179 -0.11 -8.48 11.93
CA LEU A 179 -1.09 -8.14 12.95
C LEU A 179 -1.44 -6.67 12.80
N GLY A 180 -2.73 -6.35 12.80
CA GLY A 180 -3.23 -4.99 12.90
C GLY A 180 -4.24 -4.89 14.04
N VAL A 181 -4.07 -3.94 14.96
CA VAL A 181 -4.97 -3.73 16.10
C VAL A 181 -5.33 -2.26 16.24
N ALA A 182 -6.62 -1.94 16.22
CA ALA A 182 -7.15 -0.60 16.36
C ALA A 182 -7.34 -0.21 17.83
N GLY A 183 -7.22 1.09 18.12
CA GLY A 183 -7.51 1.63 19.46
C GLY A 183 -6.49 1.26 20.55
N ILE A 184 -5.30 0.81 20.16
CA ILE A 184 -4.18 0.54 21.09
C ILE A 184 -3.01 1.50 20.87
N THR A 185 -2.15 1.62 21.87
CA THR A 185 -0.89 2.35 21.74
C THR A 185 0.19 1.45 21.13
N ALA A 186 1.23 2.06 20.54
CA ALA A 186 2.37 1.32 20.00
C ALA A 186 3.03 0.40 21.06
N LYS A 187 3.04 0.81 22.33
CA LYS A 187 3.60 0.03 23.44
C LYS A 187 2.84 -1.27 23.72
N ALA A 188 1.56 -1.34 23.36
CA ALA A 188 0.73 -2.53 23.58
C ALA A 188 0.85 -3.57 22.45
N VAL A 189 1.39 -3.20 21.29
CA VAL A 189 1.51 -4.11 20.13
C VAL A 189 2.25 -5.42 20.43
N PRO A 190 3.40 -5.42 21.16
CA PRO A 190 4.09 -6.65 21.51
C PRO A 190 3.21 -7.65 22.28
N PHE A 191 2.40 -7.17 23.22
CA PHE A 191 1.50 -8.03 23.99
C PHE A 191 0.50 -8.78 23.10
N TYR A 192 -0.14 -8.09 22.14
CA TYR A 192 -1.08 -8.72 21.20
C TYR A 192 -0.38 -9.67 20.23
N TRP A 193 0.87 -9.37 19.86
CA TRP A 193 1.69 -10.23 19.01
C TRP A 193 2.05 -11.55 19.69
N ASP A 194 2.47 -11.50 20.95
CA ASP A 194 2.83 -12.69 21.71
C ASP A 194 1.59 -13.56 21.98
N LEU A 195 0.46 -12.93 22.33
CA LEU A 195 -0.82 -13.62 22.48
C LEU A 195 -1.24 -14.34 21.20
N LEU A 196 -1.03 -13.71 20.04
CA LEU A 196 -1.30 -14.30 18.74
C LEU A 196 -0.43 -15.55 18.49
N ILE A 197 0.87 -15.45 18.71
CA ILE A 197 1.82 -16.56 18.48
C ILE A 197 1.43 -17.77 19.33
N VAL A 198 1.11 -17.55 20.60
CA VAL A 198 0.66 -18.61 21.52
C VAL A 198 -0.67 -19.21 21.07
N LYS A 199 -1.66 -18.37 20.74
CA LYS A 199 -3.01 -18.83 20.38
C LYS A 199 -3.04 -19.64 19.08
N GLU A 200 -2.23 -19.27 18.11
CA GLU A 200 -2.15 -19.94 16.80
C GLU A 200 -1.08 -21.04 16.78
N SER A 201 -0.40 -21.28 17.91
CA SER A 201 0.68 -22.26 18.06
C SER A 201 1.73 -22.17 16.94
N LEU A 202 2.14 -20.93 16.60
CA LEU A 202 3.07 -20.68 15.51
C LEU A 202 4.49 -21.06 15.94
N ASN A 203 4.99 -22.19 15.42
CA ASN A 203 6.38 -22.62 15.60
C ASN A 203 7.28 -22.06 14.50
N VAL A 204 7.65 -20.78 14.64
CA VAL A 204 8.43 -20.03 13.65
C VAL A 204 9.49 -19.18 14.33
N HIS A 205 10.56 -18.86 13.61
CA HIS A 205 11.59 -17.93 14.06
C HIS A 205 11.50 -16.63 13.26
N PHE A 206 11.19 -15.52 13.94
CA PHE A 206 11.13 -14.20 13.29
C PHE A 206 12.54 -13.65 13.08
N ILE A 207 12.88 -13.36 11.82
CA ILE A 207 14.18 -12.77 11.43
C ILE A 207 14.08 -11.25 11.43
N GLU A 208 12.93 -10.72 11.05
CA GLU A 208 12.67 -9.29 11.00
C GLU A 208 11.27 -9.00 11.54
N ILE A 209 11.17 -7.99 12.39
CA ILE A 209 9.90 -7.45 12.90
C ILE A 209 9.90 -5.96 12.62
N SER A 210 8.79 -5.46 12.08
CA SER A 210 8.59 -4.04 11.80
C SER A 210 7.23 -3.58 12.30
N ASP A 211 7.22 -2.44 13.01
CA ASP A 211 6.03 -1.82 13.56
C ASP A 211 5.74 -0.49 12.86
N TRP A 212 4.47 -0.18 12.63
CA TRP A 212 4.05 1.14 12.16
C TRP A 212 2.61 1.45 12.55
N ALA A 213 2.29 2.75 12.61
CA ALA A 213 0.93 3.21 12.74
C ALA A 213 0.34 3.53 11.36
N GLN A 214 -0.90 3.10 11.12
CA GLN A 214 -1.69 3.49 9.97
C GLN A 214 -2.84 4.39 10.43
N ASN A 215 -2.92 5.59 9.86
CA ASN A 215 -4.10 6.45 10.00
C ASN A 215 -5.13 6.12 8.92
N PHE A 216 -6.40 6.15 9.30
CA PHE A 216 -7.55 5.97 8.42
C PHE A 216 -8.31 7.27 8.28
N GLY A 217 -8.89 7.49 7.11
CA GLY A 217 -9.58 8.72 6.80
C GLY A 217 -9.73 8.91 5.30
N THR A 218 -10.25 10.07 4.93
CA THR A 218 -10.46 10.44 3.54
C THR A 218 -10.29 11.94 3.33
N ALA A 219 -9.69 12.32 2.21
CA ALA A 219 -9.63 13.71 1.77
C ALA A 219 -10.88 14.07 0.94
N LYS A 220 -11.51 15.20 1.27
CA LYS A 220 -12.67 15.74 0.55
C LYS A 220 -12.51 17.26 0.34
N PRO A 221 -12.57 17.76 -0.91
CA PRO A 221 -12.45 17.00 -2.18
C PRO A 221 -11.13 16.22 -2.30
N MET A 222 -11.06 15.31 -3.30
CA MET A 222 -9.86 14.50 -3.57
C MET A 222 -8.76 15.26 -4.33
N ASN A 223 -9.00 16.54 -4.63
CA ASN A 223 -8.09 17.40 -5.33
C ASN A 223 -8.14 18.82 -4.75
N TYR A 224 -7.07 19.58 -5.00
CA TYR A 224 -6.96 21.00 -4.68
C TYR A 224 -6.29 21.72 -5.85
N HIS A 225 -7.07 22.47 -6.62
CA HIS A 225 -6.65 22.96 -7.95
C HIS A 225 -6.14 21.81 -8.83
N ASN A 226 -4.89 21.91 -9.32
CA ASN A 226 -4.22 20.89 -10.13
C ASN A 226 -3.47 19.81 -9.32
N ILE A 227 -3.68 19.74 -7.99
CA ILE A 227 -3.12 18.67 -7.14
C ILE A 227 -4.20 17.61 -6.93
N PHE A 228 -3.95 16.37 -7.34
CA PHE A 228 -4.81 15.22 -7.04
C PHE A 228 -4.15 14.30 -6.01
N PHE A 229 -4.90 13.95 -4.97
CA PHE A 229 -4.46 13.01 -3.95
C PHE A 229 -4.84 11.59 -4.40
N VAL A 230 -3.90 10.65 -4.29
CA VAL A 230 -4.12 9.23 -4.64
C VAL A 230 -3.55 8.31 -3.56
N GLY A 231 -4.01 7.06 -3.54
CA GLY A 231 -3.56 6.08 -2.56
C GLY A 231 -3.95 6.45 -1.13
N SER A 232 -3.10 6.06 -0.18
CA SER A 232 -3.26 6.41 1.24
C SER A 232 -3.19 7.91 1.53
N SER A 233 -2.86 8.76 0.55
CA SER A 233 -2.92 10.22 0.67
C SER A 233 -4.33 10.78 0.52
N VAL A 234 -5.27 10.02 -0.05
CA VAL A 234 -6.67 10.44 -0.26
C VAL A 234 -7.68 9.56 0.46
N ILE A 235 -7.36 8.29 0.66
CA ILE A 235 -8.25 7.36 1.33
C ILE A 235 -7.45 6.24 1.98
N SER A 236 -7.74 5.98 3.24
CA SER A 236 -7.24 4.81 3.97
C SER A 236 -8.37 4.29 4.83
N SER A 237 -8.78 3.03 4.63
CA SER A 237 -9.97 2.46 5.25
C SER A 237 -9.61 1.52 6.40
N PRO A 238 -10.40 1.51 7.49
CA PRO A 238 -10.28 0.47 8.52
C PRO A 238 -10.64 -0.92 7.98
N LYS A 239 -11.28 -1.02 6.80
CA LYS A 239 -11.39 -2.26 6.03
C LYS A 239 -10.12 -2.44 5.20
N TRP A 240 -8.99 -2.67 5.87
CA TRP A 240 -7.62 -2.68 5.30
C TRP A 240 -7.48 -3.47 4.00
N TYR A 241 -8.20 -4.58 3.85
CA TYR A 241 -8.23 -5.44 2.65
C TYR A 241 -8.86 -4.78 1.40
N ARG A 242 -9.24 -3.49 1.49
CA ARG A 242 -9.73 -2.68 0.37
C ARG A 242 -8.79 -1.54 0.01
N ASN A 243 -7.71 -1.32 0.76
CA ASN A 243 -6.84 -0.15 0.56
C ASN A 243 -6.18 -0.16 -0.81
N ASP A 244 -5.74 -1.30 -1.33
CA ASP A 244 -5.17 -1.38 -2.68
C ASP A 244 -6.21 -1.07 -3.76
N TYR A 245 -7.44 -1.55 -3.59
CA TYR A 245 -8.54 -1.22 -4.49
C TYR A 245 -8.83 0.28 -4.49
N PHE A 246 -8.85 0.90 -3.32
CA PHE A 246 -9.04 2.35 -3.20
C PHE A 246 -7.85 3.13 -3.76
N ALA A 247 -6.63 2.65 -3.58
CA ALA A 247 -5.44 3.22 -4.17
C ALA A 247 -5.52 3.23 -5.70
N ILE A 248 -5.83 2.09 -6.31
CA ILE A 248 -5.99 1.98 -7.77
C ILE A 248 -7.12 2.88 -8.26
N THR A 249 -8.30 2.81 -7.64
CA THR A 249 -9.47 3.60 -8.11
C THR A 249 -9.28 5.10 -7.95
N SER A 250 -8.54 5.56 -6.93
CA SER A 250 -8.16 6.96 -6.80
C SER A 250 -7.24 7.42 -7.93
N VAL A 251 -6.27 6.58 -8.34
CA VAL A 251 -5.42 6.86 -9.50
C VAL A 251 -6.26 6.94 -10.77
N LEU A 252 -7.10 5.94 -11.04
CA LEU A 252 -7.95 5.93 -12.23
C LEU A 252 -8.89 7.14 -12.27
N LYS A 253 -9.42 7.59 -11.12
CA LYS A 253 -10.25 8.78 -11.06
C LYS A 253 -9.46 10.07 -11.29
N ALA A 254 -8.25 10.17 -10.75
CA ALA A 254 -7.37 11.32 -11.00
C ALA A 254 -6.95 11.39 -12.48
N LEU A 255 -6.70 10.25 -13.13
CA LEU A 255 -6.32 10.23 -14.55
C LEU A 255 -7.51 10.48 -15.49
N LYS A 256 -8.73 10.11 -15.10
CA LYS A 256 -9.95 10.45 -15.87
C LYS A 256 -10.26 11.95 -15.93
N SER A 257 -9.75 12.75 -14.99
CA SER A 257 -9.86 14.22 -15.08
C SER A 257 -8.82 14.86 -16.00
N ILE A 258 -7.95 14.05 -16.60
CA ILE A 258 -6.86 14.46 -17.48
C ILE A 258 -7.18 14.11 -18.95
N LEU A 259 -7.77 12.94 -19.16
CA LEU A 259 -8.14 12.34 -20.45
C LEU A 259 -9.54 12.73 -20.87
#